data_AF-A0A7J4I4H9-F1
#
_entry.id   AF-A0A7J4I4H9-F1
#
_cell.length_a   1.000
_cell.length_b   1.000
_cell.length_c   1.000
_cell.angle_alpha   90.00
_cell.angle_beta   90.00
_cell.angle_gamma   90.00
#
_symmetry.space_group_name_H-M   'P 1'
#
loop_
_entity.id
_entity.type
_entity.pdbx_description
1 polymer ?
#
loop_
_entity_poly.entity_id
_entity_poly.type
_entity_poly.pdbx_seq_one_letter_code
_entity_poly.pdbx_strand_id
1 'polypeptide(L)'
;MSMCRGNCGHEALYGNWCKRLPIHCPALKERFNEKRIRRISETKKLQAKLGFNPMQNSEICKKNHSPERNRKASESLKSLGKLGLLPQQTESPELKEKRRVNVSRKLKQLYLEGIHPRQRETIEKRRQRLQKMAVKLRELSSQNKLPIQNMTSQQKIKFGKKMSQSLLKAVEEGRLKLNDYGKRIPYNSNGRVFTLRSNWEKTTAEFLDKKGINWIYEPFKVKYWDNQREVYAFTFPDFFLPDLNIIIEVKGNGEFNSQKTQDKLDGIRKSGFKALIFGKKEIKQIRERNTKKISKLIFGETDEEN
;
A
#
# COMPACT_ATOMS: atom_id res chain seq x y z
N MET A 1 25.70 51.83 26.71
CA MET A 1 25.96 51.30 25.35
C MET A 1 24.90 50.29 24.95
N SER A 2 24.51 50.22 23.67
CA SER A 2 23.61 49.15 23.19
C SER A 2 24.37 47.84 22.99
N MET A 3 23.79 46.73 23.43
CA MET A 3 24.36 45.39 23.25
C MET A 3 24.15 44.89 21.82
N CYS A 4 25.11 44.14 21.29
CA CYS A 4 25.01 43.54 19.96
C CYS A 4 23.78 42.64 19.85
N ARG A 5 22.92 42.88 18.84
CA ARG A 5 21.73 42.05 18.55
C ARG A 5 22.05 40.59 18.23
N GLY A 6 23.30 40.28 17.91
CA GLY A 6 23.78 38.91 17.71
C GLY A 6 24.04 38.12 18.99
N ASN A 7 23.69 38.68 20.15
CA ASN A 7 23.80 38.08 21.48
C ASN A 7 25.22 37.57 21.83
N CYS A 8 26.25 38.18 21.24
CA CYS A 8 27.64 37.78 21.43
C CYS A 8 28.29 38.41 22.67
N GLY A 9 27.53 39.08 23.53
CA GLY A 9 28.02 39.72 24.76
C GLY A 9 28.94 40.95 24.56
N HIS A 10 29.01 41.50 23.35
CA HIS A 10 29.85 42.66 23.06
C HIS A 10 29.02 43.90 22.74
N GLU A 11 29.60 45.08 22.97
CA GLU A 11 28.99 46.35 22.62
C GLU A 11 28.79 46.48 21.11
N ALA A 12 27.65 47.03 20.72
CA ALA A 12 27.35 47.35 19.33
C ALA A 12 28.07 48.64 18.92
N LEU A 13 28.66 48.62 17.72
CA LEU A 13 29.28 49.80 17.12
C LEU A 13 28.58 50.10 15.80
N TYR A 14 27.75 51.15 15.81
CA TYR A 14 26.87 51.62 14.74
C TYR A 14 25.89 50.56 14.16
N GLY A 15 24.59 50.83 14.23
CA GLY A 15 23.57 49.97 13.64
C GLY A 15 23.24 48.69 14.43
N ASN A 16 23.55 48.62 15.73
CA ASN A 16 23.21 47.52 16.66
C ASN A 16 23.97 46.19 16.47
N TRP A 17 25.12 46.17 15.78
CA TRP A 17 25.96 44.97 15.60
C TRP A 17 27.40 45.21 16.08
N CYS A 18 28.08 44.16 16.55
CA CYS A 18 29.46 44.26 17.04
C CYS A 18 30.48 44.36 15.89
N LYS A 19 31.63 44.99 16.13
CA LYS A 19 32.72 45.18 15.15
C LYS A 19 33.52 43.91 14.82
N ARG A 20 33.26 42.78 15.50
CA ARG A 20 34.00 41.53 15.27
C ARG A 20 33.66 40.91 13.91
N LEU A 21 34.66 40.25 13.31
CA LEU A 21 34.48 39.49 12.07
C LEU A 21 33.31 38.50 12.19
N PRO A 22 32.54 38.25 11.10
CA PRO A 22 31.35 37.40 11.13
C PRO A 22 31.56 35.99 11.71
N ILE A 23 32.80 35.51 11.72
CA ILE A 23 33.19 34.19 12.25
C ILE A 23 32.98 34.11 13.77
N HIS A 24 33.07 35.23 14.48
CA HIS A 24 33.03 35.30 15.95
C HIS A 24 31.69 35.77 16.53
N CYS A 25 30.70 36.07 15.67
CA CYS A 25 29.34 36.39 16.09
C CYS A 25 28.39 35.35 15.48
N PRO A 26 27.79 34.44 16.28
CA PRO A 26 26.96 33.35 15.78
C PRO A 26 25.83 33.82 14.86
N ALA A 27 25.16 34.91 15.22
CA ALA A 27 24.08 35.49 14.42
C ALA A 27 24.56 36.11 13.10
N LEU A 28 25.76 36.72 13.06
CA LEU A 28 26.35 37.20 11.80
C LEU A 28 26.78 36.02 10.92
N LYS A 29 27.29 34.94 11.51
CA LYS A 29 27.65 33.70 10.81
C LYS A 29 26.43 33.05 10.15
N GLU A 30 25.32 32.92 10.88
CA GLU A 30 24.05 32.42 10.34
C GLU A 30 23.54 33.29 9.19
N ARG A 31 23.46 34.60 9.40
CA ARG A 31 22.97 35.54 8.36
C ARG A 31 23.88 35.58 7.12
N PHE A 32 25.19 35.43 7.31
CA PHE A 32 26.14 35.33 6.20
C PHE A 32 25.99 34.00 5.45
N ASN A 33 25.78 32.89 6.17
CA ASN A 33 25.47 31.58 5.59
C ASN A 33 24.16 31.61 4.82
N GLU A 34 23.09 32.23 5.34
CA GLU A 34 21.82 32.42 4.64
C GLU A 34 22.00 33.22 3.36
N LYS A 35 22.69 34.36 3.41
CA LYS A 35 22.99 35.16 2.21
C LYS A 35 23.81 34.38 1.18
N ARG A 36 24.79 33.58 1.63
CA ARG A 36 25.61 32.73 0.77
C ARG A 36 24.81 31.61 0.13
N ILE A 37 23.98 30.90 0.91
CA ILE A 37 23.08 29.84 0.42
C ILE A 37 22.10 30.41 -0.61
N ARG A 38 21.53 31.59 -0.34
CA ARG A 38 20.63 32.29 -1.25
C ARG A 38 21.32 32.66 -2.56
N ARG A 39 22.52 33.26 -2.51
CA ARG A 39 23.32 33.55 -3.71
C ARG A 39 23.65 32.29 -4.50
N ILE A 40 24.12 31.22 -3.85
CA ILE A 40 24.40 29.94 -4.52
C ILE A 40 23.14 29.39 -5.21
N SER A 41 21.99 29.48 -4.56
CA SER A 41 20.70 29.05 -5.12
C SER A 41 20.29 29.91 -6.33
N GLU A 42 20.42 31.23 -6.24
CA GLU A 42 20.11 32.17 -7.32
C GLU A 42 21.06 31.98 -8.52
N THR A 43 22.36 31.80 -8.29
CA THR A 43 23.34 31.50 -9.34
C THR A 43 23.04 30.17 -10.03
N LYS A 44 22.70 29.12 -9.27
CA LYS A 44 22.29 27.82 -9.85
C LYS A 44 21.00 27.93 -10.65
N LYS A 45 20.03 28.74 -10.21
CA LYS A 45 18.80 29.02 -10.98
C LYS A 45 19.11 29.76 -12.27
N LEU A 46 20.00 30.76 -12.23
CA LEU A 46 20.43 31.50 -13.42
C LEU A 46 21.19 30.60 -14.41
N GLN A 47 22.14 29.80 -13.92
CA GLN A 47 22.85 28.80 -14.72
C GLN A 47 21.89 27.80 -15.36
N ALA A 48 20.86 27.36 -14.64
CA ALA A 48 19.83 26.49 -15.21
C ALA A 48 18.99 27.18 -16.29
N LYS A 49 18.61 28.45 -16.09
CA LYS A 49 17.90 29.23 -17.12
C LYS A 49 18.75 29.44 -18.38
N LEU A 50 20.06 29.61 -18.22
CA LEU A 50 21.02 29.78 -19.30
C LEU A 50 21.49 28.45 -19.93
N GLY A 51 20.93 27.30 -19.53
CA GLY A 51 21.30 25.99 -20.08
C GLY A 51 22.65 25.44 -19.59
N PHE A 52 23.34 26.15 -18.70
CA PHE A 52 24.59 25.71 -18.06
C PHE A 52 24.36 24.69 -16.93
N ASN A 53 23.15 24.19 -16.75
CA ASN A 53 22.93 23.09 -15.82
C ASN A 53 23.59 21.81 -16.39
N PRO A 54 24.59 21.23 -15.71
CA PRO A 54 25.29 20.04 -16.19
C PRO A 54 24.36 18.82 -16.34
N MET A 55 23.17 18.86 -15.75
CA MET A 55 22.10 17.87 -15.93
C MET A 55 21.34 18.00 -17.25
N GLN A 56 21.36 19.18 -17.90
CA GLN A 56 20.58 19.48 -19.11
C GLN A 56 21.45 19.49 -20.39
N ASN A 57 22.77 19.61 -20.25
CA ASN A 57 23.70 19.43 -21.36
C ASN A 57 23.93 17.93 -21.61
N SER A 58 23.50 17.42 -22.76
CA SER A 58 23.53 15.99 -23.08
C SER A 58 24.94 15.41 -23.21
N GLU A 59 25.93 16.20 -23.61
CA GLU A 59 27.34 15.77 -23.69
C GLU A 59 27.99 15.65 -22.30
N ILE A 60 27.70 16.62 -21.43
CA ILE A 60 28.14 16.59 -20.03
C ILE A 60 27.41 15.46 -19.29
N CYS A 61 26.12 15.24 -19.56
CA CYS A 61 25.31 14.18 -18.96
C CYS A 61 25.82 12.79 -19.37
N LYS A 62 26.21 12.59 -20.64
CA LYS A 62 26.86 11.35 -21.12
C LYS A 62 28.19 11.07 -20.40
N LYS A 63 29.04 12.09 -20.20
CA LYS A 63 30.28 11.96 -19.40
C LYS A 63 30.02 11.77 -17.89
N ASN A 64 28.90 12.28 -17.37
CA ASN A 64 28.53 12.21 -15.95
C ASN A 64 27.90 10.86 -15.53
N HIS A 65 27.46 10.03 -16.46
CA HIS A 65 26.90 8.70 -16.20
C HIS A 65 27.92 7.57 -16.36
N SER A 66 29.22 7.84 -16.20
CA SER A 66 30.21 6.75 -16.17
C SER A 66 29.86 5.75 -15.05
N PRO A 67 30.04 4.44 -15.28
CA PRO A 67 29.81 3.41 -14.25
C PRO A 67 30.50 3.73 -12.93
N GLU A 68 31.71 4.29 -13.00
CA GLU A 68 32.51 4.66 -11.83
C GLU A 68 31.90 5.83 -11.04
N ARG A 69 31.37 6.86 -11.70
CA ARG A 69 30.70 7.96 -11.01
C ARG A 69 29.37 7.54 -10.41
N ASN A 70 28.60 6.69 -11.11
CA ASN A 70 27.39 6.08 -10.54
C ASN A 70 27.73 5.24 -9.30
N ARG A 71 28.85 4.50 -9.32
CA ARG A 71 29.38 3.77 -8.16
C ARG A 71 29.71 4.72 -7.00
N LYS A 72 30.50 5.76 -7.24
CA LYS A 72 30.88 6.77 -6.22
C LYS A 72 29.66 7.49 -5.65
N ALA A 73 28.71 7.89 -6.50
CA ALA A 73 27.46 8.49 -6.06
C ALA A 73 26.61 7.53 -5.21
N SER A 74 26.55 6.25 -5.58
CA SER A 74 25.89 5.20 -4.79
C SER A 74 26.56 5.01 -3.42
N GLU A 75 27.89 5.00 -3.38
CA GLU A 75 28.68 4.92 -2.14
C GLU A 75 28.46 6.14 -1.24
N SER A 76 28.46 7.35 -1.80
CA SER A 76 28.12 8.58 -1.08
C SER A 76 26.70 8.55 -0.52
N LEU A 77 25.71 8.13 -1.31
CA LEU A 77 24.32 7.99 -0.84
C LEU A 77 24.19 6.94 0.27
N LYS A 78 24.92 5.81 0.18
CA LYS A 78 24.98 4.82 1.26
C LYS A 78 25.59 5.40 2.53
N SER A 79 26.67 6.17 2.40
CA SER A 79 27.30 6.85 3.55
C SER A 79 26.35 7.85 4.21
N LEU A 80 25.72 8.73 3.41
CA LEU A 80 24.70 9.67 3.89
C LEU A 80 23.51 8.96 4.53
N GLY A 81 23.09 7.82 3.97
CA GLY A 81 22.00 7.01 4.53
C GLY A 81 22.32 6.38 5.89
N LYS A 82 23.58 5.97 6.11
CA LYS A 82 24.05 5.51 7.43
C LYS A 82 24.05 6.63 8.46
N LEU A 83 24.33 7.87 8.02
CA LEU A 83 24.34 9.06 8.86
C LEU A 83 22.95 9.68 9.06
N GLY A 84 21.90 9.14 8.44
CA GLY A 84 20.55 9.72 8.50
C GLY A 84 20.39 11.02 7.71
N LEU A 85 21.35 11.35 6.85
CA LEU A 85 21.44 12.61 6.10
C LEU A 85 20.88 12.51 4.69
N LEU A 86 20.18 11.42 4.35
CA LEU A 86 19.46 11.40 3.10
C LEU A 86 18.35 12.46 3.15
N PRO A 87 18.10 13.19 2.05
CA PRO A 87 17.01 14.17 2.00
C PRO A 87 15.67 13.57 2.47
N GLN A 88 15.42 12.29 2.17
CA GLN A 88 14.21 11.59 2.58
C GLN A 88 14.14 11.24 4.08
N GLN A 89 15.29 11.25 4.78
CA GLN A 89 15.42 10.98 6.22
C GLN A 89 15.41 12.28 7.04
N THR A 90 15.92 13.38 6.47
CA THR A 90 15.94 14.71 7.11
C THR A 90 14.67 15.53 6.88
N GLU A 91 13.77 15.06 6.01
CA GLU A 91 12.49 15.72 5.73
C GLU A 91 11.57 15.74 6.95
N SER A 92 10.93 16.89 7.20
CA SER A 92 9.83 16.96 8.17
C SER A 92 8.68 16.03 7.75
N PRO A 93 7.86 15.54 8.70
CA PRO A 93 6.67 14.75 8.39
C PRO A 93 5.76 15.38 7.34
N GLU A 94 5.60 16.72 7.39
CA GLU A 94 4.79 17.51 6.45
C GLU A 94 5.35 17.46 5.02
N LEU A 95 6.68 17.64 4.86
CA LEU A 95 7.33 17.58 3.55
C LEU A 95 7.26 16.16 2.97
N LYS A 96 7.42 15.15 3.83
CA LYS A 96 7.28 13.74 3.45
C LYS A 96 5.88 13.44 2.95
N GLU A 97 4.85 13.94 3.63
CA GLU A 97 3.45 13.77 3.21
C GLU A 97 3.14 14.54 1.92
N LYS A 98 3.59 15.79 1.81
CA LYS A 98 3.46 16.59 0.58
C LYS A 98 4.08 15.91 -0.63
N ARG A 99 5.28 15.31 -0.46
CA ARG A 99 5.91 14.50 -1.51
C ARG A 99 5.06 13.27 -1.84
N ARG A 100 4.55 12.55 -0.84
CA ARG A 100 3.68 11.38 -1.03
C ARG A 100 2.45 11.73 -1.86
N VAL A 101 1.76 12.81 -1.52
CA VAL A 101 0.59 13.32 -2.25
C VAL A 101 0.96 13.69 -3.69
N ASN A 102 2.08 14.39 -3.90
CA ASN A 102 2.53 14.77 -5.24
C ASN A 102 2.89 13.56 -6.10
N VAL A 103 3.61 12.58 -5.55
CA VAL A 103 3.93 11.32 -6.24
C VAL A 103 2.66 10.56 -6.58
N SER A 104 1.73 10.43 -5.63
CA SER A 104 0.44 9.77 -5.85
C SER A 104 -0.37 10.46 -6.95
N ARG A 105 -0.47 11.79 -6.91
CA ARG A 105 -1.14 12.60 -7.94
C ARG A 105 -0.50 12.41 -9.30
N LYS A 106 0.83 12.41 -9.40
CA LYS A 106 1.53 12.22 -10.67
C LYS A 106 1.36 10.80 -11.20
N LEU A 107 1.42 9.78 -10.35
CA LEU A 107 1.14 8.40 -10.75
C LEU A 107 -0.29 8.23 -11.24
N LYS A 108 -1.28 8.86 -10.57
CA LYS A 108 -2.68 8.86 -11.02
C LYS A 108 -2.83 9.56 -12.37
N GLN A 109 -2.18 10.71 -12.56
CA GLN A 109 -2.15 11.40 -13.85
C GLN A 109 -1.59 10.50 -14.95
N LEU A 110 -0.40 9.90 -14.74
CA LEU A 110 0.20 8.99 -15.72
C LEU A 110 -0.67 7.77 -16.02
N TYR A 111 -1.45 7.29 -15.03
CA TYR A 111 -2.40 6.19 -15.20
C TYR A 111 -3.59 6.58 -16.09
N LEU A 112 -4.14 7.77 -15.90
CA LEU A 112 -5.22 8.29 -16.73
C LEU A 112 -4.75 8.58 -18.16
N GLU A 113 -3.51 9.02 -18.32
CA GLU A 113 -2.87 9.27 -19.63
C GLU A 113 -2.45 7.97 -20.34
N GLY A 114 -2.54 6.79 -19.72
CA GLY A 114 -2.04 5.51 -20.28
C GLY A 114 -0.50 5.44 -20.35
N ILE A 115 0.20 6.36 -19.71
CA ILE A 115 1.67 6.49 -19.71
C ILE A 115 2.27 5.82 -18.47
N HIS A 116 1.43 5.28 -17.57
CA HIS A 116 1.92 4.70 -16.33
C HIS A 116 2.91 3.56 -16.60
N PRO A 117 4.08 3.52 -15.93
CA PRO A 117 5.11 2.52 -16.19
C PRO A 117 4.61 1.07 -16.09
N ARG A 118 3.59 0.82 -15.25
CA ARG A 118 2.94 -0.50 -15.14
C ARG A 118 1.92 -0.82 -16.24
N GLN A 119 1.33 0.19 -16.89
CA GLN A 119 0.38 0.00 -18.00
C GLN A 119 1.08 -0.17 -19.35
N ARG A 120 2.29 0.42 -19.51
CA ARG A 120 3.08 0.29 -20.75
C ARG A 120 3.79 -1.05 -20.91
N GLU A 121 3.85 -1.86 -19.86
CA GLU A 121 4.43 -3.20 -19.95
C GLU A 121 3.39 -4.15 -20.56
N THR A 122 3.57 -4.49 -21.83
CA THR A 122 2.77 -5.54 -22.47
C THR A 122 2.92 -6.85 -21.68
N ILE A 123 1.92 -7.73 -21.75
CA ILE A 123 1.98 -9.04 -21.07
C ILE A 123 3.29 -9.77 -21.42
N GLU A 124 3.70 -9.69 -22.68
CA GLU A 124 4.95 -10.29 -23.17
C GLU A 124 6.21 -9.66 -22.55
N LYS A 125 6.31 -8.32 -22.52
CA LYS A 125 7.43 -7.64 -21.84
C LYS A 125 7.50 -7.99 -20.35
N ARG A 126 6.34 -8.10 -19.68
CA ARG A 126 6.24 -8.53 -18.29
C ARG A 126 6.75 -9.95 -18.11
N ARG A 127 6.34 -10.87 -18.99
CA ARG A 127 6.80 -12.26 -18.99
C ARG A 127 8.31 -12.34 -19.16
N GLN A 128 8.87 -11.63 -20.14
CA GLN A 128 10.31 -11.56 -20.38
C GLN A 128 11.09 -10.99 -19.19
N ARG A 129 10.59 -9.92 -18.56
CA ARG A 129 11.21 -9.35 -17.37
C ARG A 129 11.21 -10.34 -16.20
N LEU A 130 10.08 -11.03 -15.97
CA LEU A 130 9.98 -12.06 -14.92
C LEU A 130 10.92 -13.24 -15.21
N GLN A 131 11.05 -13.67 -16.46
CA GLN A 131 12.02 -14.70 -16.87
C GLN A 131 13.46 -14.25 -16.61
N LYS A 132 13.85 -13.05 -17.06
CA LYS A 132 15.20 -12.49 -16.80
C LYS A 132 15.49 -12.40 -15.29
N MET A 133 14.51 -11.96 -14.51
CA MET A 133 14.62 -11.90 -13.05
C MET A 133 14.78 -13.30 -12.43
N ALA A 134 14.04 -14.30 -12.91
CA ALA A 134 14.16 -15.68 -12.43
C ALA A 134 15.55 -16.27 -12.73
N VAL A 135 16.09 -16.05 -13.95
CA VAL A 135 17.45 -16.46 -14.31
C VAL A 135 18.47 -15.77 -13.42
N LYS A 136 18.37 -14.44 -13.23
CA LYS A 136 19.29 -13.70 -12.36
C LYS A 136 19.24 -14.17 -10.92
N LEU A 137 18.05 -14.51 -10.40
CA LEU A 137 17.91 -15.06 -9.05
C LEU A 137 18.58 -16.43 -8.94
N ARG A 138 18.49 -17.29 -9.96
CA ARG A 138 19.23 -18.58 -9.99
C ARG A 138 20.74 -18.38 -10.05
N GLU A 139 21.24 -17.43 -10.83
CA GLU A 139 22.67 -17.07 -10.85
C GLU A 139 23.15 -16.53 -9.50
N LEU A 140 22.36 -15.66 -8.86
CA LEU A 140 22.68 -15.15 -7.52
C LEU A 140 22.60 -16.26 -6.47
N SER A 141 21.71 -17.23 -6.65
CA SER A 141 21.58 -18.41 -5.82
C SER A 141 22.81 -19.29 -5.92
N SER A 142 23.24 -19.65 -7.14
CA SER A 142 24.43 -20.47 -7.37
C SER A 142 25.72 -19.80 -6.90
N GLN A 143 25.78 -18.47 -6.94
CA GLN A 143 26.90 -17.69 -6.40
C GLN A 143 26.86 -17.53 -4.87
N ASN A 144 25.90 -18.13 -4.16
CA ASN A 144 25.67 -17.88 -2.74
C ASN A 144 25.64 -16.37 -2.45
N LYS A 145 24.93 -15.59 -3.28
CA LYS A 145 24.74 -14.15 -3.10
C LYS A 145 23.33 -13.80 -2.64
N LEU A 146 22.41 -14.78 -2.56
CA LEU A 146 21.10 -14.58 -1.98
C LEU A 146 21.17 -14.61 -0.45
N PRO A 147 20.93 -13.48 0.25
CA PRO A 147 21.22 -13.35 1.68
C PRO A 147 20.53 -14.42 2.53
N ILE A 148 19.30 -14.81 2.18
CA ILE A 148 18.50 -15.78 2.95
C ILE A 148 18.98 -17.22 2.78
N GLN A 149 19.55 -17.57 1.62
CA GLN A 149 19.91 -18.97 1.34
C GLN A 149 21.19 -19.39 2.06
N ASN A 150 22.14 -18.47 2.24
CA ASN A 150 23.39 -18.72 2.97
C ASN A 150 23.26 -18.57 4.49
N MET A 151 22.09 -18.16 4.97
CA MET A 151 21.86 -18.06 6.40
C MET A 151 21.75 -19.46 6.99
N THR A 152 22.47 -19.69 8.08
CA THR A 152 22.21 -20.83 8.97
C THR A 152 20.78 -20.79 9.48
N SER A 153 20.24 -21.93 9.95
CA SER A 153 18.89 -21.98 10.53
C SER A 153 18.69 -20.95 11.64
N GLN A 154 19.71 -20.74 12.49
CA GLN A 154 19.66 -19.71 13.54
C GLN A 154 19.59 -18.29 12.97
N GLN A 155 20.39 -17.99 11.94
CA GLN A 155 20.33 -16.69 11.27
C GLN A 155 18.99 -16.44 10.57
N LYS A 156 18.39 -17.48 9.97
CA LYS A 156 17.04 -17.41 9.37
C LYS A 156 15.99 -17.07 10.42
N ILE A 157 16.03 -17.73 11.58
CA ILE A 157 15.12 -17.44 12.70
C ILE A 157 15.30 -15.98 13.18
N LYS A 158 16.54 -15.54 13.39
CA LYS A 158 16.86 -14.16 13.82
C LYS A 158 16.38 -13.12 12.81
N PHE A 159 16.60 -13.39 11.51
CA PHE A 159 16.12 -12.54 10.41
C PHE A 159 14.58 -12.49 10.37
N GLY A 160 13.91 -13.64 10.50
CA GLY A 160 12.45 -13.73 10.56
C GLY A 160 11.87 -12.92 11.72
N LYS A 161 12.45 -13.05 12.93
CA LYS A 161 12.05 -12.24 14.10
C LYS A 161 12.22 -10.74 13.84
N LYS A 162 13.37 -10.31 13.29
CA LYS A 162 13.62 -8.91 12.97
C LYS A 162 12.64 -8.37 11.91
N MET A 163 12.33 -9.16 10.89
CA MET A 163 11.37 -8.79 9.86
C MET A 163 9.95 -8.68 10.44
N SER A 164 9.55 -9.64 11.29
CA SER A 164 8.27 -9.60 12.01
C SER A 164 8.14 -8.35 12.87
N GLN A 165 9.15 -8.04 13.69
CA GLN A 165 9.19 -6.82 14.51
C GLN A 165 9.11 -5.55 13.65
N SER A 166 9.83 -5.50 12.53
CA SER A 166 9.77 -4.36 11.61
C SER A 166 8.40 -4.20 10.95
N LEU A 167 7.71 -5.30 10.66
CA LEU A 167 6.35 -5.28 10.12
C LEU A 167 5.34 -4.80 11.17
N LEU A 168 5.42 -5.33 12.40
CA LEU A 168 4.57 -4.89 13.53
C LEU A 168 4.72 -3.40 13.78
N LYS A 169 5.96 -2.90 13.90
CA LYS A 169 6.25 -1.48 14.04
C LYS A 169 5.70 -0.65 12.86
N ALA A 170 5.76 -1.17 11.64
CA ALA A 170 5.18 -0.48 10.48
C ALA A 170 3.64 -0.46 10.50
N VAL A 171 2.99 -1.45 11.11
CA VAL A 171 1.54 -1.48 11.34
C VAL A 171 1.15 -0.48 12.44
N GLU A 172 1.86 -0.47 13.56
CA GLU A 172 1.67 0.48 14.67
C GLU A 172 1.82 1.94 14.18
N GLU A 173 2.84 2.20 13.36
CA GLU A 173 3.06 3.52 12.75
C GLU A 173 2.10 3.83 11.58
N GLY A 174 1.15 2.95 11.27
CA GLY A 174 0.20 3.12 10.16
C GLY A 174 0.81 3.13 8.76
N ARG A 175 2.10 2.78 8.63
CA ARG A 175 2.81 2.70 7.33
C ARG A 175 2.39 1.50 6.50
N LEU A 176 1.96 0.42 7.17
CA LEU A 176 1.51 -0.81 6.55
C LEU A 176 0.11 -1.13 7.07
N LYS A 177 -0.85 -1.25 6.17
CA LYS A 177 -2.15 -1.84 6.49
C LYS A 177 -2.00 -3.34 6.35
N LEU A 178 -2.29 -4.10 7.41
CA LEU A 178 -2.41 -5.54 7.28
C LEU A 178 -3.50 -5.81 6.22
N ASN A 179 -3.17 -6.67 5.25
CA ASN A 179 -4.18 -7.15 4.33
C ASN A 179 -5.16 -7.98 5.17
N ASP A 180 -6.41 -7.52 5.29
CA ASP A 180 -7.49 -8.26 5.98
C ASP A 180 -7.87 -9.58 5.26
N TYR A 181 -7.23 -9.87 4.12
CA TYR A 181 -7.39 -11.11 3.38
C TYR A 181 -6.96 -12.30 4.25
N GLY A 182 -7.92 -13.19 4.54
CA GLY A 182 -7.68 -14.38 5.34
C GLY A 182 -7.82 -14.17 6.85
N LYS A 183 -8.42 -13.07 7.30
CA LYS A 183 -8.75 -12.87 8.71
C LYS A 183 -9.71 -13.97 9.17
N ARG A 184 -9.22 -14.87 10.02
CA ARG A 184 -10.03 -15.88 10.72
C ARG A 184 -10.71 -15.23 11.91
N ILE A 185 -12.03 -15.17 11.89
CA ILE A 185 -12.85 -14.52 12.91
C ILE A 185 -13.65 -15.61 13.64
N PRO A 186 -13.32 -15.91 14.91
CA PRO A 186 -14.13 -16.83 15.69
C PRO A 186 -15.53 -16.23 15.87
N TYR A 187 -16.55 -17.06 15.69
CA TYR A 187 -17.95 -16.68 15.81
C TYR A 187 -18.71 -17.80 16.52
N ASN A 188 -19.54 -17.47 17.52
CA ASN A 188 -20.34 -18.45 18.23
C ASN A 188 -21.83 -18.23 17.90
N SER A 189 -22.49 -19.25 17.37
CA SER A 189 -23.95 -19.27 17.17
C SER A 189 -24.52 -20.49 17.84
N ASN A 190 -25.45 -20.27 18.78
CA ASN A 190 -26.16 -21.33 19.50
C ASN A 190 -25.24 -22.42 20.09
N GLY A 191 -24.09 -22.01 20.65
CA GLY A 191 -23.12 -22.91 21.27
C GLY A 191 -22.13 -23.57 20.30
N ARG A 192 -22.29 -23.36 18.98
CA ARG A 192 -21.34 -23.84 17.96
C ARG A 192 -20.35 -22.75 17.61
N VAL A 193 -19.06 -23.10 17.58
CA VAL A 193 -17.98 -22.18 17.22
C VAL A 193 -17.58 -22.37 15.76
N PHE A 194 -17.67 -21.29 15.00
CA PHE A 194 -17.28 -21.17 13.60
C PHE A 194 -16.03 -20.29 13.47
N THR A 195 -15.29 -20.46 12.38
CA THR A 195 -14.17 -19.59 12.02
C THR A 195 -14.45 -18.95 10.65
N LEU A 196 -15.02 -17.74 10.69
CA LEU A 196 -15.40 -16.99 9.49
C LEU A 196 -14.18 -16.35 8.84
N ARG A 197 -14.21 -16.09 7.52
CA ARG A 197 -13.07 -15.60 6.73
C ARG A 197 -13.09 -14.10 6.50
N SER A 198 -14.18 -13.43 6.85
CA SER A 198 -14.29 -11.98 6.72
C SER A 198 -15.24 -11.36 7.74
N ASN A 199 -15.04 -10.07 8.02
CA ASN A 199 -15.97 -9.31 8.88
C ASN A 199 -17.36 -9.21 8.24
N TRP A 200 -17.47 -9.37 6.91
CA TRP A 200 -18.76 -9.31 6.21
C TRP A 200 -19.54 -10.60 6.43
N GLU A 201 -18.88 -11.76 6.37
CA GLU A 201 -19.48 -13.03 6.79
C GLU A 201 -19.94 -12.97 8.24
N LYS A 202 -19.14 -12.41 9.16
CA LYS A 202 -19.57 -12.20 10.55
C LYS A 202 -20.83 -11.35 10.63
N THR A 203 -20.89 -10.22 9.93
CA THR A 203 -22.08 -9.36 9.90
C THR A 203 -23.30 -10.10 9.34
N THR A 204 -23.12 -10.96 8.33
CA THR A 204 -24.19 -11.81 7.79
C THR A 204 -24.66 -12.85 8.82
N ALA A 205 -23.74 -13.55 9.48
CA ALA A 205 -24.07 -14.55 10.51
C ALA A 205 -24.85 -13.94 11.68
N GLU A 206 -24.40 -12.79 12.19
CA GLU A 206 -25.09 -12.03 13.26
C GLU A 206 -26.52 -11.65 12.85
N PHE A 207 -26.71 -11.28 11.59
CA PHE A 207 -28.02 -10.97 11.05
C PHE A 207 -28.94 -12.21 10.99
N LEU A 208 -28.42 -13.34 10.49
CA LEU A 208 -29.18 -14.59 10.39
C LEU A 208 -29.59 -15.10 11.78
N ASP A 209 -28.66 -15.10 12.75
CA ASP A 209 -28.93 -15.47 14.14
C ASP A 209 -30.00 -14.57 14.77
N LYS A 210 -29.87 -13.25 14.58
CA LYS A 210 -30.85 -12.29 15.12
C LYS A 210 -32.25 -12.48 14.53
N LYS A 211 -32.35 -12.99 13.30
CA LYS A 211 -33.62 -13.29 12.64
C LYS A 211 -34.12 -14.71 12.94
N GLY A 212 -33.40 -15.49 13.75
CA GLY A 212 -33.76 -16.87 14.05
C GLY A 212 -33.73 -17.78 12.83
N ILE A 213 -32.93 -17.44 11.81
CA ILE A 213 -32.82 -18.22 10.57
C ILE A 213 -31.76 -19.30 10.79
N ASN A 214 -32.08 -20.57 10.52
CA ASN A 214 -31.08 -21.64 10.56
C ASN A 214 -30.12 -21.51 9.38
N TRP A 215 -28.81 -21.65 9.65
CA TRP A 215 -27.79 -21.57 8.61
C TRP A 215 -26.62 -22.53 8.88
N ILE A 216 -25.94 -22.90 7.79
CA ILE A 216 -24.74 -23.74 7.79
C ILE A 216 -23.61 -22.99 7.08
N TYR A 217 -22.45 -22.87 7.73
CA TYR A 217 -21.25 -22.25 7.16
C TYR A 217 -20.48 -23.23 6.26
N GLU A 218 -20.05 -22.78 5.07
CA GLU A 218 -19.27 -23.60 4.11
C GLU A 218 -19.80 -25.05 3.96
N PRO A 219 -21.09 -25.22 3.64
CA PRO A 219 -21.84 -26.46 3.89
C PRO A 219 -21.34 -27.64 3.05
N PHE A 220 -20.97 -27.40 1.79
CA PHE A 220 -20.53 -28.42 0.84
C PHE A 220 -19.85 -27.78 -0.38
N LYS A 221 -19.21 -28.63 -1.19
CA LYS A 221 -18.63 -28.23 -2.48
C LYS A 221 -19.71 -28.23 -3.57
N VAL A 222 -19.76 -27.17 -4.35
CA VAL A 222 -20.58 -27.07 -5.56
C VAL A 222 -19.67 -27.06 -6.78
N LYS A 223 -19.93 -27.96 -7.74
CA LYS A 223 -19.21 -28.01 -9.01
C LYS A 223 -19.75 -26.92 -9.93
N TYR A 224 -18.86 -26.17 -10.58
CA TYR A 224 -19.22 -25.15 -11.56
C TYR A 224 -18.24 -25.15 -12.73
N TRP A 225 -18.63 -24.57 -13.86
CA TRP A 225 -17.78 -24.40 -15.04
C TRP A 225 -17.15 -23.00 -15.02
N ASP A 226 -15.82 -22.90 -14.95
CA ASP A 226 -15.09 -21.63 -14.93
C ASP A 226 -14.81 -21.20 -16.38
N ASN A 227 -15.61 -20.26 -16.89
CA ASN A 227 -15.56 -19.82 -18.28
C ASN A 227 -14.22 -19.15 -18.64
N GLN A 228 -13.53 -18.54 -17.66
CA GLN A 228 -12.25 -17.90 -17.91
C GLN A 228 -11.10 -18.89 -18.09
N ARG A 229 -11.27 -20.12 -17.57
CA ARG A 229 -10.24 -21.16 -17.57
C ARG A 229 -10.63 -22.38 -18.40
N GLU A 230 -11.88 -22.45 -18.85
CA GLU A 230 -12.44 -23.57 -19.61
C GLU A 230 -12.27 -24.91 -18.89
N VAL A 231 -12.51 -24.93 -17.57
CA VAL A 231 -12.42 -26.13 -16.74
C VAL A 231 -13.55 -26.20 -15.71
N TYR A 232 -13.89 -27.43 -15.31
CA TYR A 232 -14.71 -27.62 -14.12
C TYR A 232 -13.91 -27.31 -12.86
N ALA A 233 -14.51 -26.53 -11.95
CA ALA A 233 -13.97 -26.15 -10.66
C ALA A 233 -15.00 -26.41 -9.56
N PHE A 234 -14.58 -26.19 -8.31
CA PHE A 234 -15.44 -26.30 -7.13
C PHE A 234 -15.44 -24.98 -6.35
N THR A 235 -16.59 -24.62 -5.80
CA THR A 235 -16.74 -23.52 -4.85
C THR A 235 -17.34 -24.05 -3.55
N PHE A 236 -16.99 -23.43 -2.44
CA PHE A 236 -17.68 -23.59 -1.16
C PHE A 236 -18.50 -22.33 -0.95
N PRO A 237 -19.84 -22.41 -0.95
CA PRO A 237 -20.66 -21.26 -0.66
C PRO A 237 -20.48 -20.81 0.79
N ASP A 238 -20.60 -19.51 1.06
CA ASP A 238 -20.35 -18.99 2.42
C ASP A 238 -21.42 -19.46 3.43
N PHE A 239 -22.71 -19.35 3.07
CA PHE A 239 -23.83 -19.78 3.93
C PHE A 239 -24.88 -20.56 3.14
N PHE A 240 -25.49 -21.57 3.77
CA PHE A 240 -26.71 -22.24 3.29
C PHE A 240 -27.80 -22.18 4.33
N LEU A 241 -29.01 -21.81 3.90
CA LEU A 241 -30.23 -21.72 4.69
C LEU A 241 -31.11 -22.92 4.32
N PRO A 242 -31.04 -24.04 5.08
CA PRO A 242 -31.70 -25.29 4.71
C PRO A 242 -33.22 -25.14 4.57
N ASP A 243 -33.85 -24.41 5.48
CA ASP A 243 -35.30 -24.24 5.52
C ASP A 243 -35.87 -23.50 4.29
N LEU A 244 -35.02 -22.71 3.62
CA LEU A 244 -35.42 -21.89 2.46
C LEU A 244 -34.82 -22.40 1.14
N ASN A 245 -33.94 -23.40 1.19
CA ASN A 245 -33.12 -23.87 0.08
C ASN A 245 -32.33 -22.72 -0.62
N ILE A 246 -31.76 -21.81 0.19
CA ILE A 246 -31.02 -20.63 -0.27
C ILE A 246 -29.55 -20.74 0.10
N ILE A 247 -28.68 -20.47 -0.86
CA ILE A 247 -27.25 -20.21 -0.66
C ILE A 247 -27.00 -18.69 -0.70
N ILE A 248 -26.22 -18.19 0.27
CA ILE A 248 -25.74 -16.81 0.31
C ILE A 248 -24.22 -16.81 0.12
N GLU A 249 -23.75 -16.14 -0.93
CA GLU A 249 -22.34 -15.85 -1.15
C GLU A 249 -22.04 -14.41 -0.72
N VAL A 250 -21.03 -14.20 0.14
CA VAL A 250 -20.60 -12.88 0.60
C VAL A 250 -19.40 -12.42 -0.23
N LYS A 251 -19.47 -11.21 -0.80
CA LYS A 251 -18.42 -10.70 -1.70
C LYS A 251 -18.12 -9.22 -1.51
N GLY A 252 -16.83 -8.88 -1.49
CA GLY A 252 -16.34 -7.51 -1.49
C GLY A 252 -16.67 -6.72 -2.77
N ASN A 253 -16.54 -5.38 -2.71
CA ASN A 253 -16.85 -4.44 -3.80
C ASN A 253 -16.28 -4.78 -5.19
N GLY A 254 -15.11 -5.42 -5.25
CA GLY A 254 -14.39 -5.67 -6.50
C GLY A 254 -14.83 -6.94 -7.24
N GLU A 255 -15.58 -7.82 -6.60
CA GLU A 255 -15.80 -9.18 -7.12
C GLU A 255 -17.25 -9.48 -7.49
N PHE A 256 -18.19 -8.58 -7.15
CA PHE A 256 -19.62 -8.80 -7.35
C PHE A 256 -19.98 -9.06 -8.82
N ASN A 257 -19.36 -8.32 -9.76
CA ASN A 257 -19.58 -8.45 -11.20
C ASN A 257 -18.49 -9.25 -11.92
N SER A 258 -17.66 -10.01 -11.20
CA SER A 258 -16.64 -10.81 -11.86
C SER A 258 -17.28 -12.02 -12.56
N GLN A 259 -16.78 -12.38 -13.75
CA GLN A 259 -17.27 -13.56 -14.49
C GLN A 259 -17.24 -14.82 -13.61
N LYS A 260 -16.15 -14.99 -12.85
CA LYS A 260 -15.99 -16.11 -11.92
C LYS A 260 -17.09 -16.16 -10.85
N THR A 261 -17.58 -15.03 -10.37
CA THR A 261 -18.69 -14.97 -9.41
C THR A 261 -19.99 -15.41 -10.07
N GLN A 262 -20.25 -14.96 -11.30
CA GLN A 262 -21.43 -15.38 -12.07
C GLN A 262 -21.40 -16.88 -12.36
N ASP A 263 -20.27 -17.41 -12.82
CA ASP A 263 -20.06 -18.84 -13.08
C ASP A 263 -20.34 -19.71 -11.86
N LYS A 264 -19.91 -19.26 -10.66
CA LYS A 264 -20.20 -19.95 -9.40
C LYS A 264 -21.69 -19.93 -9.07
N LEU A 265 -22.35 -18.77 -9.19
CA LEU A 265 -23.79 -18.67 -8.94
C LEU A 265 -24.58 -19.57 -9.89
N ASP A 266 -24.18 -19.63 -11.15
CA ASP A 266 -24.82 -20.48 -12.14
C ASP A 266 -24.62 -21.96 -11.81
N GLY A 267 -23.44 -22.35 -11.34
CA GLY A 267 -23.20 -23.69 -10.81
C GLY A 267 -24.11 -24.03 -9.61
N ILE A 268 -24.29 -23.07 -8.70
CA ILE A 268 -25.19 -23.21 -7.54
C ILE A 268 -26.65 -23.38 -8.00
N ARG A 269 -27.12 -22.52 -8.91
CA ARG A 269 -28.48 -22.59 -9.46
C ARG A 269 -28.75 -23.88 -10.22
N LYS A 270 -27.80 -24.31 -11.07
CA LYS A 270 -27.87 -25.59 -11.79
C LYS A 270 -27.91 -26.80 -10.86
N SER A 271 -27.40 -26.66 -9.63
CA SER A 271 -27.46 -27.69 -8.60
C SER A 271 -28.78 -27.69 -7.82
N GLY A 272 -29.76 -26.85 -8.20
CA GLY A 272 -31.10 -26.83 -7.61
C GLY A 272 -31.29 -25.86 -6.44
N PHE A 273 -30.30 -25.00 -6.14
CA PHE A 273 -30.37 -24.04 -5.04
C PHE A 273 -30.74 -22.63 -5.52
N LYS A 274 -31.46 -21.88 -4.69
CA LYS A 274 -31.57 -20.43 -4.86
C LYS A 274 -30.25 -19.78 -4.45
N ALA A 275 -29.74 -18.80 -5.19
CA ALA A 275 -28.45 -18.18 -4.92
C ALA A 275 -28.57 -16.66 -4.78
N LEU A 276 -28.14 -16.12 -3.64
CA LEU A 276 -28.08 -14.69 -3.34
C LEU A 276 -26.62 -14.25 -3.17
N ILE A 277 -26.30 -13.01 -3.54
CA ILE A 277 -25.01 -12.39 -3.22
C ILE A 277 -25.22 -11.25 -2.23
N PHE A 278 -24.49 -11.28 -1.12
CA PHE A 278 -24.41 -10.17 -0.18
C PHE A 278 -23.13 -9.36 -0.45
N GLY A 279 -23.32 -8.22 -1.11
CA GLY A 279 -22.28 -7.24 -1.39
C GLY A 279 -22.26 -6.11 -0.36
N LYS A 280 -21.54 -5.02 -0.69
CA LYS A 280 -21.45 -3.86 0.20
C LYS A 280 -22.80 -3.22 0.50
N LYS A 281 -23.71 -3.22 -0.47
CA LYS A 281 -25.04 -2.60 -0.32
C LYS A 281 -25.84 -3.35 0.75
N GLU A 282 -25.85 -4.67 0.66
CA GLU A 282 -26.60 -5.54 1.57
C GLU A 282 -25.99 -5.50 2.97
N ILE A 283 -24.66 -5.61 3.08
CA ILE A 283 -23.94 -5.48 4.37
C ILE A 283 -24.16 -4.11 5.01
N LYS A 284 -24.20 -3.03 4.21
CA LYS A 284 -24.50 -1.68 4.70
C LYS A 284 -25.93 -1.62 5.26
N GLN A 285 -26.92 -2.15 4.54
CA GLN A 285 -28.31 -2.22 4.99
C GLN A 285 -28.47 -2.98 6.31
N ILE A 286 -27.78 -4.12 6.46
CA ILE A 286 -27.75 -4.90 7.71
C ILE A 286 -27.22 -4.04 8.88
N ARG A 287 -26.08 -3.36 8.68
CA ARG A 287 -25.45 -2.52 9.72
C ARG A 287 -26.30 -1.32 10.12
N GLU A 288 -26.98 -0.72 9.16
CA GLU A 288 -27.91 0.41 9.36
C GLU A 288 -29.26 -0.05 9.92
N ARG A 289 -29.43 -1.35 10.22
CA ARG A 289 -30.69 -1.97 10.69
C ARG A 289 -31.86 -1.81 9.71
N ASN A 290 -31.60 -1.43 8.46
CA ASN A 290 -32.59 -1.38 7.39
C ASN A 290 -32.81 -2.79 6.80
N THR A 291 -33.36 -3.68 7.64
CA THR A 291 -33.44 -5.11 7.35
C THR A 291 -34.64 -5.51 6.49
N LYS A 292 -35.63 -4.62 6.29
CA LYS A 292 -36.85 -4.92 5.51
C LYS A 292 -36.52 -5.41 4.09
N LYS A 293 -35.63 -4.72 3.38
CA LYS A 293 -35.21 -5.10 2.02
C LYS A 293 -34.49 -6.45 1.97
N ILE A 294 -33.65 -6.73 2.97
CA ILE A 294 -32.91 -7.99 3.06
C ILE A 294 -33.86 -9.15 3.40
N SER A 295 -34.78 -8.94 4.33
CA SER A 295 -35.83 -9.91 4.65
C SER A 295 -36.69 -10.22 3.42
N LYS A 296 -37.13 -9.20 2.69
CA LYS A 296 -37.85 -9.37 1.40
C LYS A 296 -37.04 -10.18 0.38
N LEU A 297 -35.73 -9.93 0.28
CA LEU A 297 -34.83 -10.69 -0.59
C LEU A 297 -34.71 -12.17 -0.21
N ILE A 298 -34.74 -12.50 1.09
CA ILE A 298 -34.59 -13.87 1.59
C ILE A 298 -35.92 -14.62 1.54
N PHE A 299 -36.99 -14.03 2.04
CA PHE A 299 -38.29 -14.69 2.20
C PHE A 299 -39.22 -14.54 0.99
N GLY A 300 -38.94 -13.58 0.10
CA GLY A 300 -39.77 -13.33 -1.07
C GLY A 300 -41.12 -12.69 -0.74
N GLU A 301 -41.32 -12.17 0.49
CA GLU A 301 -42.56 -11.52 0.90
C GLU A 301 -42.86 -10.32 -0.01
N THR A 302 -43.94 -10.41 -0.78
CA THR A 302 -44.60 -9.26 -1.39
C THR A 302 -45.17 -8.41 -0.26
N ASP A 303 -45.09 -7.09 -0.38
CA ASP A 303 -45.65 -6.18 0.62
C ASP A 303 -47.18 -6.31 0.57
N GLU A 304 -47.74 -7.33 1.22
CA GLU A 304 -49.15 -7.35 1.55
C GLU A 304 -49.31 -6.42 2.75
N GLU A 305 -49.73 -5.20 2.45
CA GLU A 305 -50.07 -4.14 3.39
C GLU A 305 -51.13 -4.67 4.37
N ASN A 306 -50.71 -4.92 5.61
CA ASN A 306 -51.60 -4.91 6.77
C ASN A 306 -51.50 -3.55 7.46
#